data_AF-A0A956P583-F1
#
_entry.id   AF-A0A956P583-F1
#
_cell.length_a   1.000
_cell.length_b   1.000
_cell.length_c   1.000
_cell.angle_alpha   90.00
_cell.angle_beta   90.00
_cell.angle_gamma   90.00
#
_symmetry.space_group_name_H-M   'P 1'
#
loop_
_entity.id
_entity.type
_entity.pdbx_description
1 polymer ?
#
loop_
_entity_poly.entity_id
_entity_poly.type
_entity_poly.pdbx_seq_one_letter_code
_entity_poly.pdbx_strand_id
1 'polypeptide(L)'
;MIATIALFATSLAFAAVGDFNEDGTVALDDAQAVIMSAVGLGMAFPPGSTTFVAGNTNGSDAIDPGDAVLILLLLSGEIDAFAGAGSNWNELTWEVGTWG
;
A
#
# COMPACT_ATOMS: atom_id res chain seq x y z
N MET A 1 -38.19 -15.34 -18.38
CA MET A 1 -37.93 -14.89 -17.00
C MET A 1 -36.42 -14.86 -16.84
N ILE A 2 -35.81 -13.67 -16.82
CA ILE A 2 -34.35 -13.52 -16.62
C ILE A 2 -34.16 -13.37 -15.11
N ALA A 3 -33.44 -14.31 -14.51
CA ALA A 3 -33.04 -14.22 -13.11
C ALA A 3 -31.92 -13.17 -13.01
N THR A 4 -32.22 -12.02 -12.42
CA THR A 4 -31.22 -11.04 -12.02
C THR A 4 -30.41 -11.66 -10.90
N ILE A 5 -29.19 -12.10 -11.20
CA ILE A 5 -28.21 -12.47 -10.19
C ILE A 5 -27.73 -11.15 -9.57
N ALA A 6 -28.22 -10.86 -8.37
CA ALA A 6 -27.63 -9.83 -7.52
C ALA A 6 -26.24 -10.33 -7.10
N LEU A 7 -25.20 -9.77 -7.72
CA LEU A 7 -23.82 -10.02 -7.32
C LEU A 7 -23.59 -9.30 -5.99
N PHE A 8 -23.78 -10.00 -4.88
CA PHE A 8 -23.26 -9.55 -3.60
C PHE A 8 -21.74 -9.67 -3.68
N ALA A 9 -21.07 -8.56 -3.99
CA ALA A 9 -19.65 -8.45 -3.74
C ALA A 9 -19.46 -8.48 -2.22
N THR A 10 -19.31 -9.66 -1.65
CA THR A 10 -18.57 -9.81 -0.41
C THR A 10 -17.18 -9.29 -0.73
N SER A 11 -16.89 -8.05 -0.35
CA SER A 11 -15.53 -7.53 -0.35
C SER A 11 -14.75 -8.44 0.58
N LEU A 12 -14.02 -9.39 -0.02
CA LEU A 12 -12.83 -9.92 0.64
C LEU A 12 -11.96 -8.68 0.81
N ALA A 13 -12.00 -8.08 2.00
CA ALA A 13 -11.12 -6.97 2.36
C ALA A 13 -9.70 -7.54 2.40
N PHE A 14 -9.12 -7.70 1.22
CA PHE A 14 -7.69 -7.56 1.07
C PHE A 14 -7.45 -6.09 1.41
N ALA A 15 -6.87 -5.82 2.58
CA ALA A 15 -6.39 -4.48 2.90
C ALA A 15 -5.57 -4.03 1.69
N ALA A 16 -6.01 -2.96 1.04
CA ALA A 16 -5.32 -2.50 -0.16
C ALA A 16 -3.87 -2.22 0.25
N VAL A 17 -2.90 -2.61 -0.57
CA VAL A 17 -1.51 -2.17 -0.31
C VAL A 17 -1.56 -0.64 -0.29
N GLY A 18 -1.04 -0.04 0.79
CA GLY A 18 -1.15 1.39 1.08
C GLY A 18 -2.26 1.82 2.05
N ASP A 19 -3.27 0.99 2.33
CA ASP A 19 -4.38 1.24 3.28
C ASP A 19 -4.01 0.68 4.65
N PHE A 20 -3.21 1.44 5.40
CA PHE A 20 -2.67 1.03 6.68
C PHE A 20 -3.66 1.24 7.83
N ASN A 21 -4.61 2.16 7.70
CA ASN A 21 -5.64 2.40 8.70
C ASN A 21 -6.86 1.45 8.56
N GLU A 22 -6.91 0.64 7.49
CA GLU A 22 -7.97 -0.30 7.12
C GLU A 22 -9.35 0.37 6.93
N ASP A 23 -9.36 1.63 6.43
CA ASP A 23 -10.58 2.38 6.15
C ASP A 23 -11.15 2.13 4.74
N GLY A 24 -10.42 1.39 3.91
CA GLY A 24 -10.78 1.03 2.55
C GLY A 24 -10.33 2.05 1.49
N THR A 25 -9.58 3.08 1.88
CA THR A 25 -8.98 4.06 0.98
C THR A 25 -7.48 4.21 1.24
N VAL A 26 -6.72 4.57 0.20
CA VAL A 26 -5.31 4.94 0.35
C VAL A 26 -5.24 6.46 0.37
N ALA A 27 -4.80 7.01 1.50
CA ALA A 27 -4.85 8.43 1.81
C ALA A 27 -3.67 8.90 2.67
N LEU A 28 -3.65 10.20 2.97
CA LEU A 28 -2.55 10.87 3.66
C LEU A 28 -2.39 10.40 5.12
N ASP A 29 -3.48 9.99 5.74
CA ASP A 29 -3.53 9.45 7.08
C ASP A 29 -2.96 8.02 7.17
N ASP A 30 -2.95 7.25 6.09
CA ASP A 30 -2.17 6.00 6.03
C ASP A 30 -0.69 6.25 6.15
N ALA A 31 -0.15 7.17 5.35
CA ALA A 31 1.25 7.56 5.41
C ALA A 31 1.63 8.08 6.80
N GLN A 32 0.74 8.87 7.43
CA GLN A 32 0.92 9.33 8.80
C GLN A 32 0.93 8.16 9.80
N ALA A 33 0.00 7.22 9.69
CA ALA A 33 -0.10 6.08 10.59
C ALA A 33 1.11 5.14 10.45
N VAL A 34 1.62 4.95 9.23
CA VAL A 34 2.89 4.25 8.96
C VAL A 34 4.05 4.95 9.66
N ILE A 35 4.20 6.27 9.52
CA ILE A 35 5.26 7.03 10.20
C ILE A 35 5.15 6.86 11.72
N MET A 36 3.94 7.01 12.28
CA MET A 36 3.70 6.85 13.72
C MET A 36 4.09 5.45 14.20
N SER A 37 3.74 4.41 13.44
CA SER A 37 4.15 3.03 13.73
C SER A 37 5.67 2.85 13.66
N ALA A 38 6.31 3.34 12.60
CA ALA A 38 7.75 3.24 12.38
C ALA A 38 8.59 3.93 13.48
N VAL A 39 8.09 5.04 14.06
CA VAL A 39 8.75 5.73 15.18
C VAL A 39 8.32 5.22 16.57
N GLY A 40 7.47 4.18 16.63
CA GLY A 40 7.02 3.56 17.88
C GLY A 40 5.97 4.39 18.66
N LEU A 41 5.31 5.34 18.00
CA LEU A 41 4.22 6.15 18.56
C LEU A 41 2.82 5.64 18.16
N GLY A 42 2.75 4.69 17.22
CA GLY A 42 1.52 4.10 16.70
C GLY A 42 1.29 2.65 17.13
N MET A 43 0.30 1.99 16.53
CA MET A 43 0.06 0.56 16.75
C MET A 43 1.13 -0.27 16.04
N ALA A 44 1.79 -1.15 16.80
CA ALA A 44 2.70 -2.13 16.23
C ALA A 44 1.90 -3.35 15.77
N PHE A 45 1.99 -3.67 14.49
CA PHE A 45 1.36 -4.86 13.91
C PHE A 45 2.38 -5.99 13.80
N PRO A 46 2.00 -7.23 14.15
CA PRO A 46 2.88 -8.38 13.96
C PRO A 46 3.15 -8.61 12.46
N PRO A 47 4.38 -9.03 12.10
CA PRO A 47 4.71 -9.41 10.73
C PRO A 47 3.71 -10.43 10.18
N GLY A 48 3.26 -10.22 8.94
CA GLY A 48 2.29 -11.10 8.25
C GLY A 48 0.82 -10.87 8.61
N SER A 49 0.49 -9.90 9.47
CA SER A 49 -0.88 -9.41 9.59
C SER A 49 -1.32 -8.67 8.31
N THR A 50 -2.63 -8.60 8.06
CA THR A 50 -3.20 -7.86 6.91
C THR A 50 -2.74 -6.41 6.89
N THR A 51 -2.74 -5.76 8.04
CA THR A 51 -2.32 -4.36 8.20
C THR A 51 -0.81 -4.19 8.01
N PHE A 52 -0.01 -5.17 8.43
CA PHE A 52 1.42 -5.18 8.13
C PHE A 52 1.68 -5.29 6.63
N VAL A 53 0.97 -6.17 5.93
CA VAL A 53 1.09 -6.32 4.47
C VAL A 53 0.63 -5.06 3.74
N ALA A 54 -0.42 -4.40 4.24
CA ALA A 54 -0.90 -3.14 3.67
C ALA A 54 0.11 -1.99 3.87
N GLY A 55 0.75 -1.93 5.05
CA GLY A 55 1.75 -0.91 5.39
C GLY A 55 3.14 -1.13 4.81
N ASN A 56 3.57 -2.38 4.62
CA ASN A 56 4.88 -2.74 4.07
C ASN A 56 4.84 -2.61 2.53
N THR A 57 4.78 -1.37 2.08
CA THR A 57 4.67 -1.00 0.66
C THR A 57 6.03 -1.07 -0.05
N ASN A 58 7.13 -1.02 0.69
CA ASN A 58 8.48 -1.09 0.12
C ASN A 58 9.03 -2.52 0.05
N GLY A 59 8.39 -3.50 0.71
CA GLY A 59 8.80 -4.90 0.72
C GLY A 59 10.01 -5.21 1.61
N SER A 60 10.34 -4.36 2.58
CA SER A 60 11.52 -4.47 3.45
C SER A 60 11.37 -5.46 4.63
N ASP A 61 10.23 -6.15 4.72
CA ASP A 61 9.82 -6.97 5.86
C ASP A 61 9.80 -6.19 7.20
N ALA A 62 9.68 -4.87 7.14
CA ALA A 62 9.48 -3.98 8.27
C ALA A 62 8.47 -2.88 7.91
N ILE A 63 7.94 -2.21 8.94
CA ILE A 63 7.24 -0.93 8.76
C ILE A 63 8.23 0.17 9.07
N ASP A 64 8.58 0.97 8.07
CA ASP A 64 9.58 2.03 8.18
C ASP A 64 9.12 3.33 7.48
N PRO A 65 9.85 4.45 7.62
CA PRO A 65 9.46 5.70 6.96
C PRO A 65 9.49 5.64 5.43
N GLY A 66 10.23 4.69 4.84
CA GLY A 66 10.26 4.45 3.39
C GLY A 66 8.92 3.94 2.86
N ASP A 67 8.18 3.16 3.64
CA ASP A 67 6.82 2.77 3.29
C ASP A 67 5.89 3.98 3.15
N ALA A 68 5.98 4.92 4.08
CA ALA A 68 5.17 6.14 4.04
C ALA A 68 5.51 7.02 2.83
N VAL A 69 6.79 7.05 2.42
CA VAL A 69 7.21 7.77 1.22
C VAL A 69 6.54 7.22 -0.04
N LEU A 70 6.41 5.90 -0.16
CA LEU A 70 5.75 5.30 -1.32
C LEU A 70 4.27 5.63 -1.39
N ILE A 71 3.58 5.64 -0.24
CA ILE A 71 2.18 6.09 -0.17
C ILE A 71 2.07 7.54 -0.65
N LEU A 72 2.97 8.43 -0.19
CA LEU A 72 2.99 9.82 -0.62
C LEU A 72 3.26 9.98 -2.11
N LEU A 73 4.18 9.18 -2.69
CA LEU A 73 4.46 9.19 -4.13
C LEU A 73 3.27 8.71 -4.96
N LEU A 74 2.52 7.73 -4.47
CA LEU A 74 1.28 7.29 -5.10
C LEU A 74 0.24 8.42 -5.09
N LEU A 75 0.05 9.07 -3.94
CA LEU A 75 -0.89 10.17 -3.78
C LEU A 75 -0.52 11.42 -4.59
N SER A 76 0.78 11.64 -4.85
CA SER A 76 1.24 12.72 -5.73
C SER A 76 1.19 12.37 -7.21
N GLY A 77 0.89 11.11 -7.56
CA GLY A 77 0.91 10.63 -8.95
C GLY A 77 2.31 10.46 -9.54
N GLU A 78 3.34 10.37 -8.70
CA GLU A 78 4.72 10.09 -9.14
C GLU A 78 4.93 8.59 -9.40
N ILE A 79 4.09 7.74 -8.80
CA ILE A 79 3.98 6.30 -9.10
C ILE A 79 2.50 5.92 -9.29
N ASP A 80 2.23 4.93 -10.14
CA ASP A 80 0.86 4.45 -10.40
C ASP A 80 0.47 3.22 -9.56
N ALA A 81 1.46 2.56 -8.94
CA ALA A 81 1.26 1.36 -8.12
C ALA A 81 2.47 1.09 -7.21
N PHE A 82 2.24 0.37 -6.12
CA PHE A 82 3.30 -0.17 -5.29
C PHE A 82 4.00 -1.34 -6.01
N ALA A 83 5.32 -1.36 -6.01
CA ALA A 83 6.06 -2.57 -6.36
C ALA A 83 5.71 -3.61 -5.29
N GLY A 84 4.99 -4.67 -5.66
CA GLY A 84 4.43 -5.61 -4.69
C GLY A 84 5.46 -6.13 -3.67
N ALA A 85 5.00 -6.50 -2.48
CA ALA A 85 5.83 -7.06 -1.42
C ALA A 85 6.72 -8.19 -1.97
N GLY A 86 8.03 -7.92 -2.09
CA GLY A 86 9.03 -8.84 -2.67
C GLY A 86 9.69 -8.39 -3.98
N SER A 87 9.29 -7.27 -4.57
CA SER A 87 9.97 -6.69 -5.74
C SER A 87 11.18 -5.86 -5.31
N ASN A 88 12.39 -6.27 -5.72
CA ASN A 88 13.59 -5.46 -5.55
C ASN A 88 13.43 -4.15 -6.34
N TRP A 89 13.41 -2.99 -5.66
CA TRP A 89 13.35 -1.65 -6.28
C TRP A 89 14.49 -1.35 -7.29
N ASN A 90 15.49 -2.24 -7.41
CA ASN A 90 16.48 -2.22 -8.48
C ASN A 90 15.91 -2.57 -9.87
N GLU A 91 14.65 -3.04 -9.97
CA GLU A 91 13.97 -3.35 -11.23
C GLU A 91 12.89 -2.33 -11.63
N LEU A 92 12.75 -1.21 -10.89
CA LEU A 92 12.13 -0.01 -11.45
C LEU A 92 13.13 0.60 -12.45
N THR A 93 13.32 -0.07 -13.59
CA THR A 93 13.92 0.55 -14.76
C THR A 93 13.05 1.73 -15.08
N TRP A 94 13.57 2.91 -14.74
CA TRP A 94 13.10 4.19 -15.24
C TRP A 94 12.94 4.04 -16.75
N GLU A 95 11.70 3.84 -17.22
CA GLU A 95 11.36 4.17 -18.60
C GLU A 95 11.39 5.70 -18.66
N VAL A 96 12.61 6.26 -18.66
CA VAL A 96 12.84 7.64 -19.08
C VAL A 96 12.38 7.59 -20.51
N GLY A 97 11.19 8.14 -20.77
CA GLY A 97 10.65 8.22 -22.11
C GLY A 97 11.76 8.66 -23.06
N THR A 98 12.12 7.78 -23.98
CA THR A 98 12.92 8.16 -25.14
C THR A 98 12.05 9.08 -25.96
N TRP A 99 12.16 10.39 -25.71
CA TRP A 99 11.82 11.39 -26.71
C TRP A 99 12.93 11.38 -27.75
N GLY A 100 12.66 10.72 -28.87
CA GLY A 100 13.50 10.68 -30.06
C GLY A 100 12.70 10.19 -31.26
#